data_AF-A0A9C7Z7T2-F1
#
_entry.id   AF-A0A9C7Z7T2-F1
#
_cell.length_a   1.000
_cell.length_b   1.000
_cell.length_c   1.000
_cell.angle_alpha   90.00
_cell.angle_beta   90.00
_cell.angle_gamma   90.00
#
_symmetry.space_group_name_H-M   'P 1'
#
loop_
_entity.id
_entity.type
_entity.pdbx_description
1 polymer ?
#
loop_
_entity_poly.entity_id
_entity_poly.type
_entity_poly.pdbx_seq_one_letter_code
_entity_poly.pdbx_strand_id
1 'polypeptide(L)'
;MGLKSLYCLPIPLREGVITVKKILFVILGVAVLSTAVGVLAWAQTGDGHVTPPNAGGLFTDVPKNHWAYDDLKYLSDRGIITGLPGGKFNGDQALTRYSAAAMIARALKYMQNNPESVTPKDLDTLKDLIFKVSDNLSTLQKQVNSLSGTNASALESRVSQNAQAISKLQSQTANQGTTNVSKLENRVNANFIISLTALLVGIIGVALATMGL
;
A
#
# COMPACT_ATOMS: atom_id res chain seq x y z
N MET A 1 36.86 -100.23 -2.91
CA MET A 1 37.89 -99.28 -2.47
C MET A 1 37.37 -97.88 -2.78
N GLY A 2 36.92 -97.10 -1.78
CA GLY A 2 37.75 -96.14 -1.05
C GLY A 2 37.98 -94.90 -1.93
N LEU A 3 37.68 -93.64 -1.58
CA LEU A 3 37.64 -92.99 -0.28
C LEU A 3 36.95 -91.60 -0.41
N LYS A 4 36.36 -91.16 0.71
CA LYS A 4 36.40 -89.81 1.31
C LYS A 4 35.73 -88.62 0.61
N SER A 5 34.58 -88.26 1.19
CA SER A 5 34.19 -86.92 1.65
C SER A 5 35.31 -85.89 1.81
N LEU A 6 35.11 -84.66 1.28
CA LEU A 6 35.50 -83.39 1.92
C LEU A 6 34.81 -82.17 1.25
N TYR A 7 33.86 -81.56 1.98
CA TYR A 7 33.45 -80.14 2.06
C TYR A 7 33.43 -79.19 0.84
N CYS A 8 32.27 -78.56 0.61
CA CYS A 8 32.16 -77.09 0.47
C CYS A 8 30.74 -76.61 0.85
N LEU A 9 30.65 -75.61 1.74
CA LEU A 9 29.42 -74.96 2.22
C LEU A 9 28.73 -74.12 1.11
N PRO A 10 27.42 -73.86 1.21
CA PRO A 10 26.70 -73.01 0.27
C PRO A 10 26.95 -71.52 0.57
N ILE A 11 27.20 -70.72 -0.47
CA ILE A 11 27.14 -69.25 -0.38
C ILE A 11 25.78 -68.80 -0.93
N PRO A 12 24.91 -68.16 -0.14
CA PRO A 12 23.70 -67.52 -0.66
C PRO A 12 24.02 -66.07 -1.05
N LEU A 13 23.70 -65.67 -2.29
CA LEU A 13 23.63 -64.26 -2.67
C LEU A 13 22.31 -64.00 -3.41
N ARG A 14 21.24 -63.69 -2.66
CA ARG A 14 20.01 -63.14 -3.21
C ARG A 14 19.45 -62.02 -2.34
N GLU A 15 20.20 -60.93 -2.19
CA GLU A 15 19.71 -59.72 -1.51
C GLU A 15 19.69 -58.45 -2.39
N GLY A 16 20.20 -58.49 -3.63
CA GLY A 16 20.28 -57.29 -4.49
C GLY A 16 19.02 -56.92 -5.29
N VAL A 17 18.12 -57.87 -5.55
CA VAL A 17 17.02 -57.66 -6.52
C VAL A 17 15.89 -56.79 -5.96
N ILE A 18 15.69 -56.80 -4.64
CA ILE A 18 14.60 -56.07 -3.98
C ILE A 18 14.93 -54.57 -3.87
N THR A 19 16.19 -54.21 -3.66
CA THR A 19 16.64 -52.82 -3.47
C THR A 19 16.57 -52.04 -4.78
N VAL A 20 16.98 -52.65 -5.91
CA VAL A 20 16.93 -52.01 -7.24
C VAL A 20 15.49 -51.76 -7.69
N LYS A 21 14.58 -52.71 -7.44
CA LYS A 21 13.16 -52.58 -7.80
C LYS A 21 12.46 -51.46 -7.02
N LYS A 22 12.84 -51.23 -5.76
CA LYS A 22 12.34 -50.11 -4.94
C LYS A 22 12.83 -48.76 -5.44
N ILE A 23 14.12 -48.64 -5.77
CA ILE A 23 14.71 -47.40 -6.31
C ILE A 23 14.07 -47.03 -7.66
N LEU A 24 13.85 -48.01 -8.53
CA LEU A 24 13.20 -47.80 -9.83
C LEU A 24 11.75 -47.29 -9.71
N PHE A 25 10.98 -47.82 -8.74
CA PHE A 25 9.61 -47.37 -8.49
C PHE A 25 9.54 -45.93 -7.96
N VAL A 26 10.50 -45.52 -7.12
CA VAL A 26 10.55 -44.17 -6.57
C VAL A 26 10.90 -43.14 -7.65
N ILE A 27 11.85 -43.43 -8.54
CA ILE A 27 12.23 -42.53 -9.64
C ILE A 27 11.08 -42.36 -10.65
N LEU A 28 10.41 -43.46 -11.02
CA LEU A 28 9.24 -43.40 -11.91
C LEU A 28 8.07 -42.67 -11.27
N GLY A 29 7.84 -42.84 -9.96
CA GLY A 29 6.79 -42.12 -9.22
C GLY A 29 7.03 -40.60 -9.15
N VAL A 30 8.28 -40.17 -8.91
CA VAL A 30 8.63 -38.73 -8.87
C VAL A 30 8.53 -38.08 -10.25
N ALA A 31 8.86 -38.79 -11.33
CA ALA A 31 8.73 -38.27 -12.70
C ALA A 31 7.27 -38.00 -13.11
N VAL A 32 6.32 -38.83 -12.65
CA VAL A 32 4.88 -38.65 -12.93
C VAL A 32 4.29 -37.51 -12.09
N LEU A 33 4.80 -37.27 -10.88
CA LEU A 33 4.32 -36.18 -10.03
C LEU A 33 4.74 -34.79 -10.54
N SER A 34 5.96 -34.65 -11.09
CA SER A 34 6.42 -33.38 -11.66
C SER A 34 5.66 -32.95 -12.92
N THR A 35 5.19 -33.91 -13.72
CA THR A 35 4.38 -33.61 -14.91
C THR A 35 2.94 -33.25 -14.55
N ALA A 36 2.37 -33.84 -13.49
CA ALA A 36 1.05 -33.48 -13.01
C ALA A 36 0.98 -32.07 -12.38
N VAL A 37 2.02 -31.65 -11.65
CA VAL A 37 2.10 -30.27 -11.10
C VAL A 37 2.37 -29.25 -12.21
N GLY A 38 3.15 -29.64 -13.23
CA GLY A 38 3.40 -28.81 -14.40
C GLY A 38 2.14 -28.47 -15.20
N VAL A 39 1.16 -29.36 -15.30
CA VAL A 39 -0.09 -29.11 -16.06
C VAL A 39 -1.07 -28.20 -15.28
N LEU A 40 -1.05 -28.22 -13.95
CA LEU A 40 -1.92 -27.36 -13.14
C LEU A 40 -1.40 -25.91 -13.00
N ALA A 41 -0.12 -25.65 -13.34
CA ALA A 41 0.45 -24.31 -13.35
C ALA A 41 0.12 -23.49 -14.62
N TRP A 42 -0.46 -24.10 -15.65
CA TRP A 42 -0.79 -23.43 -16.92
C TRP A 42 -2.26 -23.03 -17.02
N ALA A 43 -3.03 -23.21 -15.95
CA ALA A 43 -4.43 -22.77 -15.88
C ALA A 43 -4.61 -21.34 -15.31
N GLN A 44 -3.54 -20.73 -14.78
CA GLN A 44 -3.60 -19.37 -14.20
C GLN A 44 -2.71 -18.33 -14.89
N THR A 45 -1.93 -18.73 -15.88
CA THR A 45 -1.28 -17.76 -16.76
C THR A 45 -2.20 -17.54 -17.95
N GLY A 46 -3.19 -16.68 -17.77
CA GLY A 46 -4.03 -16.22 -18.88
C GLY A 46 -3.13 -15.74 -20.01
N ASP A 47 -3.25 -16.38 -21.15
CA ASP A 47 -2.51 -16.25 -22.39
C ASP A 47 -2.72 -14.89 -23.10
N GLY A 48 -3.18 -13.87 -22.36
CA GLY A 48 -3.45 -12.53 -22.88
C GLY A 48 -4.57 -12.48 -23.92
N HIS A 49 -5.14 -13.63 -24.29
CA HIS A 49 -6.28 -13.73 -25.18
C HIS A 49 -7.55 -13.39 -24.43
N VAL A 50 -7.90 -12.10 -24.43
CA VAL A 50 -9.28 -11.69 -24.21
C VAL A 50 -10.11 -12.26 -25.35
N THR A 51 -11.00 -13.21 -25.09
CA THR A 51 -12.07 -13.55 -26.03
C THR A 51 -12.91 -12.29 -26.20
N PRO A 52 -12.93 -11.65 -27.38
CA PRO A 52 -13.69 -10.44 -27.57
C PRO A 52 -15.18 -10.74 -27.31
N PRO A 53 -15.91 -9.84 -26.64
CA PRO A 53 -17.35 -9.98 -26.51
C PRO A 53 -17.97 -10.12 -27.90
N ASN A 54 -19.04 -10.91 -28.00
CA ASN A 54 -19.79 -11.21 -29.22
C ASN A 54 -20.55 -9.99 -29.82
N ALA A 55 -20.03 -8.78 -29.63
CA ALA A 55 -20.62 -7.50 -30.02
C ALA A 55 -19.67 -6.71 -30.94
N GLY A 56 -19.04 -7.36 -31.92
CA GLY A 56 -18.52 -6.73 -33.15
C GLY A 56 -17.59 -5.51 -33.03
N GLY A 57 -17.00 -5.24 -31.86
CA GLY A 57 -16.17 -4.07 -31.54
C GLY A 57 -15.02 -4.42 -30.59
N LEU A 58 -13.96 -3.60 -30.60
CA LEU A 58 -12.71 -3.88 -29.87
C LEU A 58 -12.85 -3.81 -28.35
N PHE A 59 -13.62 -2.83 -27.86
CA PHE A 59 -13.92 -2.63 -26.44
C PHE A 59 -15.42 -2.44 -26.27
N THR A 60 -15.97 -3.00 -25.19
CA THR A 60 -17.42 -3.02 -24.91
C THR A 60 -17.99 -1.62 -24.68
N ASP A 61 -17.17 -0.70 -24.20
CA ASP A 61 -17.48 0.67 -23.83
C ASP A 61 -17.09 1.70 -24.91
N VAL A 62 -16.47 1.29 -26.01
CA VAL A 62 -16.06 2.18 -27.10
C VAL A 62 -16.81 1.80 -28.38
N PRO A 63 -17.95 2.45 -28.69
CA PRO A 63 -18.69 2.18 -29.92
C PRO A 63 -17.90 2.61 -31.16
N LYS A 64 -18.23 2.05 -32.33
CA LYS A 64 -17.52 2.32 -33.60
C LYS A 64 -17.51 3.78 -34.05
N ASN A 65 -18.47 4.60 -33.60
CA ASN A 65 -18.51 6.03 -33.94
C ASN A 65 -17.71 6.91 -32.97
N HIS A 66 -17.11 6.31 -31.93
CA HIS A 66 -16.39 7.07 -30.92
C HIS A 66 -15.09 7.64 -31.51
N TRP A 67 -14.78 8.90 -31.21
CA TRP A 67 -13.61 9.59 -31.74
C TRP A 67 -12.29 8.85 -31.49
N ALA A 68 -12.18 8.13 -30.36
CA ALA A 68 -11.00 7.33 -30.02
C ALA A 68 -10.99 5.92 -30.62
N TYR A 69 -12.03 5.48 -31.34
CA TYR A 69 -12.18 4.10 -31.79
C TYR A 69 -11.04 3.67 -32.72
N ASP A 70 -10.70 4.51 -33.71
CA ASP A 70 -9.67 4.18 -34.70
C ASP A 70 -8.27 4.14 -34.07
N ASP A 71 -7.95 5.07 -33.17
CA ASP A 71 -6.68 5.10 -32.44
C ASP A 71 -6.56 3.89 -31.50
N LEU A 72 -7.64 3.56 -30.79
CA LEU A 72 -7.69 2.40 -29.91
C LEU A 72 -7.58 1.09 -30.69
N LYS A 73 -8.20 1.02 -31.87
CA LYS A 73 -8.03 -0.10 -32.79
C LYS A 73 -6.57 -0.25 -33.19
N TYR A 74 -5.96 0.83 -33.64
CA TYR A 74 -4.56 0.86 -34.07
C TYR A 74 -3.61 0.37 -32.97
N LEU A 75 -3.83 0.79 -31.72
CA LEU A 75 -2.98 0.42 -30.58
C LEU A 75 -3.27 -0.99 -30.07
N SER A 76 -4.53 -1.43 -30.12
CA SER A 76 -4.93 -2.79 -29.73
C SER A 76 -4.42 -3.85 -30.71
N ASP A 77 -4.50 -3.59 -32.02
CA ASP A 77 -4.00 -4.51 -33.06
C ASP A 77 -2.49 -4.77 -32.92
N ARG A 78 -1.75 -3.82 -32.32
CA ARG A 78 -0.31 -3.91 -32.05
C ARG A 78 0.03 -4.45 -30.66
N GLY A 79 -0.98 -4.81 -29.86
CA GLY A 79 -0.80 -5.31 -28.50
C GLY A 79 -0.26 -4.28 -27.51
N ILE A 80 -0.33 -2.98 -27.84
CA ILE A 80 0.16 -1.90 -26.97
C ILE A 80 -0.84 -1.66 -25.83
N ILE A 81 -2.13 -1.59 -26.18
CA ILE A 81 -3.22 -1.47 -25.22
C ILE A 81 -3.88 -2.83 -25.06
N THR A 82 -4.04 -3.23 -23.79
CA THR A 82 -4.83 -4.39 -23.40
C THR A 82 -5.93 -3.84 -22.50
N GLY A 83 -7.19 -4.10 -22.86
CA GLY A 83 -8.33 -3.65 -22.09
C GLY A 83 -8.33 -4.25 -20.68
N LEU A 84 -9.23 -3.74 -19.84
CA LEU A 84 -9.46 -4.26 -18.51
C LEU A 84 -10.10 -5.66 -18.56
N PRO A 85 -9.96 -6.46 -17.49
CA PRO A 85 -10.73 -7.69 -17.33
C PRO A 85 -12.22 -7.37 -17.42
N GLY A 86 -12.90 -7.94 -18.42
CA GLY A 86 -14.26 -7.57 -18.81
C GLY A 86 -14.38 -6.87 -20.18
N GLY A 87 -13.26 -6.68 -20.89
CA GLY A 87 -13.27 -6.20 -22.28
C GLY A 87 -13.63 -4.73 -22.42
N LYS A 88 -13.35 -3.91 -21.40
CA LYS A 88 -13.56 -2.46 -21.39
C LYS A 88 -12.24 -1.69 -21.47
N PHE A 89 -12.26 -0.49 -22.05
CA PHE A 89 -11.12 0.42 -22.08
C PHE A 89 -11.11 1.39 -20.89
N ASN A 90 -12.28 1.85 -20.44
CA ASN A 90 -12.51 2.86 -19.40
C ASN A 90 -11.75 4.17 -19.64
N GLY A 91 -11.94 4.80 -20.81
CA GLY A 91 -11.23 6.02 -21.21
C GLY A 91 -11.47 7.25 -20.32
N ASP A 92 -12.58 7.29 -19.58
CA ASP A 92 -12.92 8.40 -18.67
C ASP A 92 -12.19 8.34 -17.32
N GLN A 93 -11.52 7.22 -17.02
CA GLN A 93 -10.79 7.06 -15.76
C GLN A 93 -9.38 7.63 -15.86
N ALA A 94 -8.91 8.20 -14.74
CA ALA A 94 -7.53 8.68 -14.66
C ALA A 94 -6.54 7.52 -14.87
N LEU A 95 -5.65 7.69 -15.85
CA LEU A 95 -4.63 6.70 -16.18
C LEU A 95 -3.59 6.61 -15.05
N THR A 96 -3.41 5.42 -14.48
CA THR A 96 -2.39 5.21 -13.45
C THR A 96 -0.98 5.25 -14.06
N ARG A 97 0.01 5.70 -13.27
CA ARG A 97 1.42 5.72 -13.70
C ARG A 97 1.92 4.33 -14.12
N TYR A 98 1.45 3.28 -13.44
CA TYR A 98 1.78 1.89 -13.75
C TYR A 98 1.22 1.47 -15.11
N SER A 99 -0.05 1.75 -15.37
CA SER A 99 -0.70 1.44 -16.66
C SER A 99 -0.03 2.20 -17.82
N ALA A 100 0.32 3.47 -17.61
CA ALA A 100 1.05 4.27 -18.58
C ALA A 100 2.45 3.69 -18.87
N ALA A 101 3.22 3.33 -17.84
CA ALA A 101 4.52 2.70 -18.00
C ALA A 101 4.44 1.36 -18.74
N ALA A 102 3.42 0.54 -18.47
CA ALA A 102 3.19 -0.72 -19.16
C ALA A 102 2.88 -0.52 -20.65
N MET A 103 2.06 0.48 -21.01
CA MET A 103 1.79 0.83 -22.41
C MET A 103 3.07 1.29 -23.12
N ILE A 104 3.88 2.15 -22.49
CA ILE A 104 5.15 2.62 -23.04
C ILE A 104 6.13 1.45 -23.24
N ALA A 105 6.26 0.54 -22.28
CA ALA A 105 7.13 -0.62 -22.40
C ALA A 105 6.71 -1.55 -23.55
N ARG A 106 5.40 -1.76 -23.75
CA ARG A 106 4.88 -2.55 -24.87
C ARG A 106 5.09 -1.87 -26.21
N ALA A 107 4.90 -0.55 -26.28
CA ALA A 107 5.18 0.23 -27.48
C ALA A 107 6.66 0.15 -27.88
N LEU A 108 7.58 0.32 -26.92
CA LEU A 108 9.01 0.18 -27.15
C LEU A 108 9.38 -1.23 -27.64
N LYS A 109 8.79 -2.27 -27.02
CA LYS A 109 9.00 -3.66 -27.45
C LYS A 109 8.47 -3.91 -28.87
N TYR A 110 7.32 -3.36 -29.21
CA TYR A 110 6.75 -3.44 -30.56
C TYR A 110 7.68 -2.79 -31.60
N MET A 111 8.23 -1.61 -31.29
CA MET A 111 9.18 -0.91 -32.17
C MET A 111 10.50 -1.67 -32.34
N GLN A 112 11.03 -2.28 -31.28
CA GLN A 112 12.25 -3.10 -31.35
C GLN A 112 12.07 -4.35 -32.22
N ASN A 113 10.88 -4.95 -32.21
CA ASN A 113 10.58 -6.18 -32.93
C ASN A 113 10.12 -5.95 -34.38
N ASN A 114 9.80 -4.72 -34.77
CA ASN A 114 9.35 -4.35 -36.13
C ASN A 114 10.20 -3.20 -36.71
N PRO A 115 11.50 -3.43 -36.99
CA PRO A 115 12.43 -2.38 -37.40
C PRO A 115 12.09 -1.73 -38.75
N GLU A 116 11.25 -2.35 -39.57
CA GLU A 116 10.83 -1.81 -40.89
C GLU A 116 9.76 -0.70 -40.76
N SER A 117 9.12 -0.57 -39.58
CA SER A 117 8.12 0.47 -39.27
C SER A 117 8.68 1.61 -38.42
N VAL A 118 9.98 1.61 -38.15
CA VAL A 118 10.69 2.65 -37.39
C VAL A 118 11.52 3.44 -38.38
N THR A 119 11.02 4.59 -38.79
CA THR A 119 11.85 5.49 -39.59
C THR A 119 13.00 6.02 -38.71
N PRO A 120 14.19 6.31 -39.26
CA PRO A 120 15.30 6.90 -38.51
C PRO A 120 14.91 8.17 -37.73
N LYS A 121 13.83 8.83 -38.16
CA LYS A 121 13.21 9.99 -37.52
C LYS A 121 12.48 9.67 -36.20
N ASP A 122 11.92 8.47 -36.07
CA ASP A 122 11.29 7.99 -34.83
C ASP A 122 12.34 7.71 -33.76
N LEU A 123 13.54 7.26 -34.15
CA LEU A 123 14.65 7.07 -33.22
C LEU A 123 15.22 8.41 -32.71
N ASP A 124 15.15 9.45 -33.54
CA ASP A 124 15.60 10.80 -33.18
C ASP A 124 14.59 11.50 -32.25
N THR A 125 13.29 11.38 -32.53
CA THR A 125 12.23 11.86 -31.63
C THR A 125 12.25 11.13 -30.30
N LEU A 126 12.51 9.82 -30.26
CA LEU A 126 12.66 9.07 -29.01
C LEU A 126 13.84 9.58 -28.18
N LYS A 127 14.98 9.89 -28.82
CA LYS A 127 16.14 10.51 -28.15
C LYS A 127 15.79 11.91 -27.60
N ASP A 128 15.11 12.74 -28.38
CA ASP A 128 14.65 14.06 -27.95
C ASP A 128 13.69 13.99 -26.75
N LEU A 129 12.74 13.05 -26.78
CA LEU A 129 11.81 12.82 -25.67
C LEU A 129 12.54 12.33 -24.40
N ILE A 130 13.53 11.45 -24.53
CA ILE A 130 14.35 10.99 -23.40
C ILE A 130 15.14 12.16 -22.80
N PHE A 131 15.71 13.04 -23.62
CA PHE A 131 16.40 14.25 -23.15
C PHE A 131 15.43 15.22 -22.45
N LYS A 132 14.23 15.45 -23.00
CA LYS A 132 13.19 16.28 -22.38
C LYS A 132 12.67 15.72 -21.07
N VAL A 133 12.50 14.40 -20.97
CA VAL A 133 12.11 13.74 -19.71
C VAL A 133 13.17 13.93 -18.64
N SER A 134 14.45 13.87 -18.99
CA SER A 134 15.56 14.13 -18.06
C SER A 134 15.56 15.58 -17.55
N ASP A 135 15.33 16.56 -18.44
CA ASP A 135 15.28 17.97 -18.05
C ASP A 135 14.06 18.29 -17.17
N ASN A 136 12.91 17.69 -17.50
CA ASN A 136 11.71 17.77 -16.67
C ASN A 136 11.93 17.12 -15.30
N LEU A 137 12.66 16.01 -15.20
CA LEU A 137 13.00 15.37 -13.93
C LEU A 137 13.91 16.25 -13.06
N SER A 138 14.88 16.94 -13.67
CA SER A 138 15.72 17.92 -12.97
C SER A 138 14.91 19.11 -12.46
N THR A 139 13.98 19.60 -13.26
CA THR A 139 13.07 20.70 -12.89
C THR A 139 12.11 20.28 -11.78
N LEU A 140 11.52 19.08 -11.89
CA LEU A 140 10.68 18.50 -10.84
C LEU A 140 11.47 18.28 -9.54
N GLN A 141 12.72 17.83 -9.62
CA GLN A 141 13.57 17.71 -8.45
C GLN A 141 13.83 19.07 -7.79
N LYS A 142 14.11 20.10 -8.60
CA LYS A 142 14.30 21.49 -8.10
C LYS A 142 13.03 22.03 -7.44
N GLN A 143 11.85 21.78 -8.04
CA GLN A 143 10.57 22.17 -7.48
C GLN A 143 10.25 21.41 -6.18
N VAL A 144 10.51 20.09 -6.12
CA VAL A 144 10.34 19.29 -4.90
C VAL A 144 11.27 19.77 -3.79
N ASN A 145 12.52 20.13 -4.12
CA ASN A 145 13.46 20.66 -3.14
C ASN A 145 13.03 22.05 -2.62
N SER A 146 12.52 22.94 -3.47
CA SER A 146 12.00 24.24 -3.03
C SER A 146 10.70 24.11 -2.24
N LEU A 147 9.76 23.26 -2.69
CA LEU A 147 8.53 22.94 -1.96
C LEU A 147 8.81 22.30 -0.60
N SER A 148 9.76 21.37 -0.52
CA SER A 148 10.14 20.72 0.73
C SER A 148 10.88 21.68 1.67
N GLY A 149 11.83 22.47 1.17
CA GLY A 149 12.61 23.41 1.99
C GLY A 149 11.78 24.58 2.53
N THR A 150 10.99 25.23 1.67
CA THR A 150 10.18 26.40 2.05
C THR A 150 9.01 26.02 2.95
N ASN A 151 8.30 24.92 2.63
CA ASN A 151 7.15 24.51 3.44
C ASN A 151 7.56 23.82 4.74
N ALA A 152 8.67 23.08 4.79
CA ALA A 152 9.15 22.49 6.05
C ALA A 152 9.52 23.58 7.06
N SER A 153 10.25 24.61 6.63
CA SER A 153 10.65 25.73 7.49
C SER A 153 9.44 26.54 7.99
N ALA A 154 8.46 26.79 7.11
CA ALA A 154 7.23 27.49 7.46
C ALA A 154 6.32 26.64 8.36
N LEU A 155 6.22 25.33 8.12
CA LEU A 155 5.43 24.41 8.94
C LEU A 155 6.05 24.23 10.32
N GLU A 156 7.37 24.09 10.41
CA GLU A 156 8.11 24.00 11.67
C GLU A 156 7.92 25.27 12.52
N SER A 157 7.98 26.45 11.87
CA SER A 157 7.69 27.73 12.53
C SER A 157 6.26 27.79 13.06
N ARG A 158 5.27 27.37 12.26
CA ARG A 158 3.86 27.33 12.69
C ARG A 158 3.61 26.31 13.80
N VAL A 159 4.26 25.15 13.76
CA VAL A 159 4.15 24.11 14.79
C VAL A 159 4.75 24.61 16.11
N SER A 160 5.91 25.26 16.07
CA SER A 160 6.53 25.87 17.27
C SER A 160 5.67 26.98 17.86
N GLN A 161 5.11 27.86 17.03
CA GLN A 161 4.18 28.91 17.48
C GLN A 161 2.92 28.32 18.11
N ASN A 162 2.32 27.31 17.48
CA ASN A 162 1.15 26.64 18.03
C ASN A 162 1.46 25.94 19.35
N ALA A 163 2.62 25.27 19.46
CA ALA A 163 3.07 24.64 20.70
C ALA A 163 3.21 25.67 21.83
N GLN A 164 3.82 26.84 21.55
CA GLN A 164 3.93 27.92 22.52
C GLN A 164 2.58 28.51 22.93
N ALA A 165 1.66 28.67 21.97
CA ALA A 165 0.30 29.15 22.24
C ALA A 165 -0.46 28.17 23.13
N ILE A 166 -0.36 26.87 22.87
CA ILE A 166 -0.96 25.82 23.70
C ILE A 166 -0.41 25.88 25.13
N SER A 167 0.92 25.99 25.31
CA SER A 167 1.52 26.10 26.66
C SER A 167 1.03 27.33 27.44
N LYS A 168 0.81 28.47 26.76
CA LYS A 168 0.24 29.68 27.37
C LYS A 168 -1.23 29.51 27.74
N LEU A 169 -2.03 28.88 26.88
CA LEU A 169 -3.44 28.60 27.17
C LEU A 169 -3.58 27.61 28.34
N GLN A 170 -2.70 26.61 28.41
CA GLN A 170 -2.65 25.65 29.52
C GLN A 170 -2.32 26.34 30.86
N SER A 171 -1.32 27.23 30.87
CA SER A 171 -0.96 27.95 32.10
C SER A 171 -2.05 28.92 32.58
N GLN A 172 -2.75 29.58 31.65
CA GLN A 172 -3.92 30.41 31.99
C GLN A 172 -5.07 29.58 32.55
N THR A 173 -5.37 28.41 31.96
CA THR A 173 -6.46 27.53 32.41
C THR A 173 -6.18 26.95 33.79
N ALA A 174 -4.96 26.47 34.04
CA ALA A 174 -4.55 25.93 35.33
C ALA A 174 -4.59 27.00 36.45
N ASN A 175 -4.18 28.22 36.14
CA ASN A 175 -4.22 29.32 37.09
C ASN A 175 -5.63 29.86 37.33
N GLN A 176 -6.50 29.94 36.32
CA GLN A 176 -7.88 30.39 36.50
C GLN A 176 -8.70 29.43 37.37
N GLY A 177 -8.54 28.11 37.23
CA GLY A 177 -9.19 27.14 38.10
C GLY A 177 -8.79 27.34 39.56
N THR A 178 -7.49 27.35 39.84
CA THR A 178 -6.96 27.46 41.21
C THR A 178 -7.27 28.82 41.85
N THR A 179 -7.16 29.92 41.11
CA THR A 179 -7.42 31.27 41.67
C THR A 179 -8.89 31.52 41.95
N ASN A 180 -9.80 31.03 41.10
CA ASN A 180 -11.23 31.19 41.34
C ASN A 180 -11.70 30.28 42.48
N VAL A 181 -11.20 29.05 42.56
CA VAL A 181 -11.52 28.12 43.66
C VAL A 181 -10.99 28.66 44.99
N SER A 182 -9.73 29.07 45.08
CA SER A 182 -9.17 29.65 46.32
C SER A 182 -9.87 30.95 46.74
N LYS A 183 -10.23 31.83 45.78
CA LYS A 183 -11.05 33.02 46.08
C LYS A 183 -12.44 32.64 46.58
N LEU A 184 -13.06 31.61 46.01
CA LEU A 184 -14.37 31.14 46.45
C LEU A 184 -14.29 30.50 47.83
N GLU A 185 -13.31 29.64 48.09
CA GLU A 185 -13.05 29.04 49.41
C GLU A 185 -12.83 30.11 50.47
N ASN A 186 -12.00 31.11 50.19
CA ASN A 186 -11.77 32.23 51.11
C ASN A 186 -13.06 33.01 51.39
N ARG A 187 -13.90 33.23 50.36
CA ARG A 187 -15.20 33.90 50.54
C ARG A 187 -16.19 33.06 51.34
N VAL A 188 -16.25 31.75 51.09
CA VAL A 188 -17.14 30.82 51.79
C VAL A 188 -16.72 30.71 53.27
N ASN A 189 -15.42 30.53 53.54
CA ASN A 189 -14.91 30.46 54.91
C ASN A 189 -15.13 31.75 55.68
N ALA A 190 -14.87 32.91 55.06
CA ALA A 190 -15.16 34.20 55.68
C ALA A 190 -16.66 34.34 56.02
N ASN A 191 -17.54 33.98 55.09
CA ASN A 191 -18.98 34.10 55.29
C ASN A 191 -19.50 33.13 56.37
N PHE A 192 -18.95 31.92 56.44
CA PHE A 192 -19.27 30.95 57.47
C PHE A 192 -18.87 31.43 58.87
N ILE A 193 -17.65 31.96 59.02
CA ILE A 193 -17.17 32.52 60.30
C ILE A 193 -18.06 33.68 60.75
N ILE A 194 -18.38 34.61 59.84
CA ILE A 194 -19.26 35.75 60.13
C ILE A 194 -20.65 35.27 60.58
N SER A 195 -21.21 34.25 59.92
CA SER A 195 -22.50 33.69 60.31
C SER A 195 -22.45 33.05 61.70
N LEU A 196 -21.37 32.34 62.03
CA LEU A 196 -21.25 31.66 63.32
C LEU A 196 -21.07 32.66 64.46
N THR A 197 -20.29 33.72 64.27
CA THR A 197 -20.10 34.77 65.27
C THR A 197 -21.40 35.56 65.50
N ALA A 198 -22.15 35.88 64.44
CA ALA A 198 -23.44 36.53 64.56
C ALA A 198 -24.44 35.70 65.37
N LEU A 199 -24.51 34.39 65.13
CA LEU A 199 -25.36 33.47 65.90
C LEU A 199 -24.95 33.42 67.38
N LEU A 200 -23.64 33.29 67.66
CA LEU A 200 -23.12 33.25 69.02
C LEU A 200 -23.46 34.53 69.80
N VAL A 201 -23.25 35.70 69.19
CA VAL A 201 -23.61 36.99 69.79
C VAL A 201 -25.11 37.09 70.04
N GLY A 202 -25.94 36.59 69.12
CA GLY A 202 -27.39 36.52 69.30
C GLY A 202 -27.82 35.64 70.47
N ILE A 203 -27.26 34.42 70.57
CA ILE A 203 -27.56 33.49 71.68
C ILE A 203 -27.13 34.09 73.01
N ILE A 204 -25.92 34.66 73.08
CA ILE A 204 -25.42 35.34 74.29
C ILE A 204 -26.32 36.52 74.65
N GLY A 205 -26.72 37.34 73.68
CA GLY A 205 -27.62 38.47 73.91
C GLY A 205 -28.98 38.05 74.47
N VAL A 206 -29.58 36.98 73.95
CA VAL A 206 -30.84 36.43 74.49
C VAL A 206 -30.62 35.88 75.90
N ALA A 207 -29.53 35.14 76.14
CA ALA A 207 -29.22 34.60 77.46
C ALA A 207 -29.04 35.72 78.50
N LEU A 208 -28.31 36.79 78.17
CA LEU A 208 -28.13 37.95 79.03
C LEU A 208 -29.47 38.64 79.33
N ALA A 209 -30.32 38.86 78.33
CA ALA A 209 -31.64 39.46 78.51
C ALA A 209 -32.54 38.61 79.43
N THR A 210 -32.48 37.28 79.36
CA THR A 210 -33.24 36.40 80.27
C THR A 210 -32.71 36.39 81.70
N MET A 211 -31.45 36.78 81.93
CA MET A 211 -30.83 36.87 83.26
C MET A 211 -31.00 38.23 83.94
N GLY A 212 -31.60 39.23 83.27
CA GLY A 212 -31.89 40.54 83.86
C GLY A 212 -30.68 41.47 84.00
N LEU A 213 -29.62 41.24 83.22
CA LEU A 213 -28.48 42.15 83.02
C LEU A 213 -28.71 43.11 81.86
#